data_AF-Q6LR74-F1
#
_entry.id   AF-Q6LR74-F1
#
_cell.length_a   1.000
_cell.length_b   1.000
_cell.length_c   1.000
_cell.angle_alpha   90.00
_cell.angle_beta   90.00
_cell.angle_gamma   90.00
#
_symmetry.space_group_name_H-M   'P 1'
#
loop_
_entity.id
_entity.type
_entity.pdbx_description
1 polymer ?
#
loop_
_entity_poly.entity_id
_entity_poly.type
_entity_poly.pdbx_seq_one_letter_code
_entity_poly.pdbx_strand_id
1 'polypeptide(L)'
;MAIIEINRCIAREFWPTHESREFMEKYAKAVEVNKQDKYDESINPSKIKPHLEDITTFRWRFCYYPDGNEQNQLGPFFADDLNHIAEQIGKTSAKNALSPALYQYLLGNDNQVMLGSAREDVDSYYKMTRGFFKGRWPENPDYGLSLLQSCAVNLATKKIDNPIVAVNGPPGTGKTTLLKDVIADRFVTRTIRLLDTESSEKDWLASDRALEAVLDASIVVASSNNKAVENISMELPALGKIHESYRDDIGYFRHQSQSDEWGMFCAVLY
;
A
#
# COMPACT_ATOMS: atom_id res chain seq x y z
N MET A 1 15.82 4.38 24.05
CA MET A 1 16.73 5.25 23.29
C MET A 1 15.88 5.78 22.15
N ALA A 2 15.33 6.99 22.34
CA ALA A 2 14.15 7.47 21.63
C ALA A 2 14.45 7.66 20.13
N ILE A 3 13.46 7.48 19.25
CA ILE A 3 13.62 7.63 17.79
C ILE A 3 14.29 8.96 17.42
N ILE A 4 14.17 9.98 18.26
CA ILE A 4 14.80 11.29 18.16
C ILE A 4 16.34 11.17 18.08
N GLU A 5 16.96 10.38 18.96
CA GLU A 5 18.43 10.20 18.97
C GLU A 5 18.88 9.41 17.73
N ILE A 6 18.15 8.35 17.38
CA ILE A 6 18.43 7.55 16.17
C ILE A 6 18.27 8.41 14.90
N ASN A 7 17.21 9.22 14.84
CA ASN A 7 16.94 10.16 13.77
C ASN A 7 18.06 11.19 13.64
N ARG A 8 18.52 11.79 14.76
CA ARG A 8 19.65 12.72 14.79
C ARG A 8 20.96 12.06 14.36
N CYS A 9 21.20 10.79 14.72
CA CYS A 9 22.38 10.05 14.27
C CYS A 9 22.32 9.79 12.75
N ILE A 10 21.21 9.22 12.24
CA ILE A 10 21.02 8.95 10.81
C ILE A 10 21.10 10.26 9.99
N ALA A 11 20.47 11.32 10.49
CA ALA A 11 20.57 12.67 9.93
C ALA A 11 22.02 13.11 9.70
N ARG A 12 22.86 12.97 10.73
CA ARG A 12 24.28 13.38 10.66
C ARG A 12 25.08 12.55 9.65
N GLU A 13 24.70 11.28 9.45
CA GLU A 13 25.32 10.40 8.45
C GLU A 13 24.87 10.70 7.02
N PHE A 14 23.60 11.04 6.81
CA PHE A 14 23.02 11.28 5.48
C PHE A 14 23.30 12.69 4.92
N TRP A 15 23.60 13.69 5.76
CA TRP A 15 23.95 15.05 5.35
C TRP A 15 25.46 15.28 5.41
N PRO A 16 26.18 15.15 4.27
CA PRO A 16 27.63 15.02 4.25
C PRO A 16 28.36 16.34 4.55
N THR A 17 27.72 17.50 4.35
CA THR A 17 28.35 18.82 4.51
C THR A 17 27.77 19.60 5.67
N HIS A 18 28.57 20.49 6.27
CA HIS A 18 28.12 21.39 7.34
C HIS A 18 26.94 22.27 6.89
N GLU A 19 27.00 22.81 5.67
CA GLU A 19 25.96 23.66 5.09
C GLU A 19 24.64 22.91 4.90
N SER A 20 24.70 21.63 4.50
CA SER A 20 23.50 20.80 4.39
C SER A 20 22.86 20.53 5.75
N ARG A 21 23.67 20.40 6.82
CA ARG A 21 23.18 20.24 8.20
C ARG A 21 22.57 21.53 8.73
N GLU A 22 23.24 22.68 8.58
CA GLU A 22 22.70 23.99 9.00
C GLU A 22 21.40 24.33 8.26
N PHE A 23 21.33 24.03 6.96
CA PHE A 23 20.11 24.19 6.18
C PHE A 23 18.99 23.32 6.76
N MET A 24 19.25 22.04 7.04
CA MET A 24 18.24 21.15 7.60
C MET A 24 17.81 21.56 9.01
N GLU A 25 18.72 21.96 9.90
CA GLU A 25 18.39 22.45 11.24
C GLU A 25 17.52 23.71 11.21
N LYS A 26 17.79 24.61 10.25
CA LYS A 26 17.05 25.87 10.09
C LYS A 26 15.67 25.69 9.45
N TYR A 27 15.53 24.74 8.52
CA TYR A 27 14.35 24.63 7.68
C TYR A 27 13.52 23.35 7.89
N ALA A 28 13.98 22.39 8.70
CA ALA A 28 13.16 21.26 9.11
C ALA A 28 12.00 21.76 9.98
N LYS A 29 10.78 21.43 9.56
CA LYS A 29 9.54 21.69 10.30
C LYS A 29 8.84 20.34 10.54
N ALA A 30 7.96 20.26 11.54
CA ALA A 30 7.09 19.09 11.69
C ALA A 30 6.19 18.88 10.46
N VAL A 31 5.66 17.67 10.28
CA VAL A 31 4.81 17.21 9.13
C VAL A 31 3.52 18.03 8.93
N GLU A 32 3.24 19.06 9.74
CA GLU A 32 2.15 19.99 9.48
C GLU A 32 2.51 20.91 8.30
N VAL A 33 2.28 20.43 7.08
CA VAL A 33 2.46 21.19 5.84
C VAL A 33 1.41 22.30 5.80
N ASN A 34 1.80 23.52 6.18
CA ASN A 34 0.97 24.69 5.91
C ASN A 34 1.04 25.03 4.41
N LYS A 35 -0.11 25.33 3.79
CA LYS A 35 -0.19 25.68 2.36
C LYS A 35 0.74 26.83 1.96
N GLN A 36 1.15 27.68 2.91
CA GLN A 36 2.09 28.78 2.71
C GLN A 36 3.54 28.31 2.45
N ASP A 37 3.97 27.18 3.02
CA ASP A 37 5.34 26.66 2.84
C ASP A 37 5.62 26.19 1.40
N LYS A 38 4.57 25.88 0.62
CA LYS A 38 4.70 25.56 -0.82
C LYS A 38 5.13 26.76 -1.67
N TYR A 39 4.95 27.98 -1.18
CA TYR A 39 5.20 29.21 -1.92
C TYR A 39 6.44 29.97 -1.44
N ASP A 40 7.11 29.49 -0.38
CA ASP A 40 8.38 30.06 0.06
C ASP A 40 9.50 29.62 -0.90
N GLU A 41 9.96 30.58 -1.71
CA GLU A 41 10.99 30.36 -2.73
C GLU A 41 12.35 30.00 -2.14
N SER A 42 12.62 30.38 -0.88
CA SER A 42 13.89 30.10 -0.20
C SER A 42 14.06 28.62 0.17
N ILE A 43 12.95 27.88 0.20
CA ILE A 43 12.91 26.45 0.54
C ILE A 43 12.44 25.58 -0.64
N ASN A 44 12.14 26.13 -1.82
CA ASN A 44 11.68 25.32 -2.94
C ASN A 44 12.86 24.65 -3.68
N PRO A 45 12.98 23.30 -3.69
CA PRO A 45 14.14 22.59 -4.26
C PRO A 45 14.38 22.91 -5.74
N SER A 46 13.32 23.19 -6.51
CA SER A 46 13.44 23.52 -7.93
C SER A 46 13.97 24.93 -8.21
N LYS A 47 14.14 25.76 -7.17
CA LYS A 47 14.63 27.15 -7.25
C LYS A 47 15.94 27.37 -6.47
N ILE A 48 16.47 26.34 -5.79
CA ILE A 48 17.77 26.39 -5.14
C ILE A 48 18.84 26.52 -6.24
N LYS A 49 19.70 27.54 -6.13
CA LYS A 49 20.64 27.93 -7.19
C LYS A 49 21.72 26.85 -7.46
N PRO A 50 22.32 26.82 -8.67
CA PRO A 50 23.24 25.74 -9.11
C PRO A 50 24.51 25.52 -8.28
N HIS A 51 24.93 26.47 -7.45
CA HIS A 51 26.12 26.33 -6.60
C HIS A 51 25.91 25.44 -5.36
N LEU A 52 24.75 24.79 -5.23
CA LEU A 52 24.41 23.84 -4.17
C LEU A 52 24.20 22.43 -4.74
N GLU A 53 24.80 22.11 -5.90
CA GLU A 53 24.71 20.83 -6.62
C GLU A 53 25.07 19.61 -5.77
N ASP A 54 25.90 19.76 -4.73
CA ASP A 54 26.27 18.68 -3.80
C ASP A 54 25.27 18.48 -2.63
N ILE A 55 24.21 19.29 -2.54
CA ILE A 55 23.17 19.10 -1.52
C ILE A 55 22.14 18.12 -2.05
N THR A 56 22.31 16.86 -1.68
CA THR A 56 21.30 15.81 -1.85
C THR A 56 19.98 16.25 -1.21
N THR A 57 19.04 16.76 -2.00
CA THR A 57 17.72 17.15 -1.51
C THR A 57 16.82 15.92 -1.39
N PHE A 58 17.07 15.10 -0.36
CA PHE A 58 16.11 14.07 0.03
C PHE A 58 14.89 14.73 0.69
N ARG A 59 13.68 14.38 0.25
CA ARG A 59 12.42 14.79 0.88
C ARG A 59 12.17 14.07 2.21
N TRP A 60 13.16 14.02 3.09
CA TRP A 60 12.98 13.67 4.50
C TRP A 60 12.72 14.94 5.32
N ARG A 61 11.92 15.84 4.75
CA ARG A 61 11.85 17.25 5.14
C ARG A 61 11.07 17.51 6.42
N PHE A 62 10.60 16.47 7.09
CA PHE A 62 9.61 16.62 8.15
C PHE A 62 9.83 15.76 9.40
N CYS A 63 11.01 15.18 9.58
CA CYS A 63 11.26 14.28 10.73
C CYS A 63 12.47 14.67 11.58
N TYR A 64 13.17 15.77 11.31
CA TYR A 64 14.29 16.20 12.15
C TYR A 64 13.78 16.99 13.36
N TYR A 65 14.14 16.54 14.56
CA TYR A 65 13.77 17.18 15.83
C TYR A 65 14.98 17.92 16.41
N PRO A 66 15.03 19.27 16.35
CA PRO A 66 16.09 20.05 16.99
C PRO A 66 16.13 19.81 18.50
N ASP A 67 17.30 19.99 19.12
CA ASP A 67 17.43 19.94 20.58
C ASP A 67 16.52 20.99 21.24
N GLY A 68 15.75 20.59 22.26
CA GLY A 68 14.90 21.51 23.04
C GLY A 68 13.48 21.76 22.51
N ASN A 69 13.06 21.14 21.40
CA ASN A 69 11.72 21.34 20.81
C ASN A 69 10.72 20.20 21.11
N GLU A 70 10.88 19.52 22.25
CA GLU A 70 10.17 18.27 22.57
C GLU A 70 8.70 18.47 22.99
N GLN A 71 8.32 19.68 23.43
CA GLN A 71 7.01 19.94 24.05
C GLN A 71 6.02 20.77 23.21
N ASN A 72 6.45 21.37 22.09
CA ASN A 72 5.67 22.41 21.38
C ASN A 72 4.92 21.94 20.14
N GLN A 73 4.88 20.65 19.84
CA GLN A 73 4.31 20.15 18.60
C GLN A 73 3.48 18.90 18.91
N LEU A 74 2.22 18.90 18.46
CA LEU A 74 1.53 17.64 18.18
C LEU A 74 2.44 16.94 17.15
N GLY A 75 3.23 15.98 17.61
CA GLY A 75 4.02 15.16 16.70
C GLY A 75 3.11 14.53 15.65
N PRO A 76 3.65 14.03 14.53
CA PRO A 76 2.85 13.22 13.63
C PRO A 76 2.09 12.18 14.47
N PHE A 77 0.79 12.01 14.26
CA PHE A 77 -0.06 11.15 15.10
C PHE A 77 0.46 9.70 15.22
N PHE A 78 1.31 9.30 14.26
CA PHE A 78 1.98 8.00 14.18
C PHE A 78 3.38 7.97 14.84
N ALA A 79 3.87 9.07 15.41
CA ALA A 79 5.22 9.14 15.99
C ALA A 79 5.38 8.20 17.19
N ASP A 80 4.37 8.14 18.05
CA ASP A 80 4.34 7.22 19.19
C ASP A 80 4.30 5.75 18.72
N ASP A 81 3.55 5.47 17.64
CA ASP A 81 3.54 4.15 17.02
C ASP A 81 4.92 3.76 16.48
N LEU A 82 5.61 4.68 15.78
CA LEU A 82 6.97 4.45 15.28
C LEU A 82 7.97 4.23 16.42
N ASN A 83 7.87 4.99 17.52
CA ASN A 83 8.66 4.77 18.73
C ASN A 83 8.42 3.37 19.30
N HIS A 84 7.15 3.01 19.45
CA HIS A 84 6.78 1.69 19.96
C HIS A 84 7.36 0.58 19.07
N ILE A 85 7.23 0.69 17.75
CA ILE A 85 7.78 -0.27 16.80
C ILE A 85 9.30 -0.37 16.94
N ALA A 86 10.02 0.75 17.00
CA ALA A 86 11.47 0.77 17.16
C ALA A 86 11.93 0.08 18.45
N GLU A 87 11.21 0.31 19.56
CA GLU A 87 11.49 -0.36 20.83
C GLU A 87 11.25 -1.87 20.78
N GLN A 88 10.23 -2.33 20.04
CA GLN A 88 9.96 -3.76 19.89
C GLN A 88 11.00 -4.46 19.03
N ILE A 89 11.50 -3.81 17.97
CA ILE A 89 12.53 -4.38 17.08
C ILE A 89 13.83 -4.66 17.84
N GLY A 90 14.20 -3.79 18.77
CA GLY A 90 15.42 -3.96 19.58
C GLY A 90 15.38 -5.13 20.58
N LYS A 91 14.24 -5.80 20.74
CA LYS A 91 14.05 -6.92 21.68
C LYS A 91 14.15 -8.26 20.94
N THR A 92 14.69 -9.29 21.60
CA THR A 92 14.76 -10.67 21.10
C THR A 92 13.39 -11.25 20.69
N SER A 93 12.29 -10.67 21.18
CA SER A 93 10.91 -11.07 20.91
C SER A 93 10.23 -10.30 19.77
N ALA A 94 10.94 -9.49 18.97
CA ALA A 94 10.35 -8.65 17.92
C ALA A 94 9.36 -9.40 17.02
N LYS A 95 9.64 -10.67 16.70
CA LYS A 95 8.80 -11.55 15.87
C LYS A 95 7.40 -11.81 16.46
N ASN A 96 7.27 -11.78 17.78
CA ASN A 96 6.00 -11.98 18.49
C ASN A 96 5.34 -10.66 18.89
N ALA A 97 6.07 -9.54 18.82
CA ALA A 97 5.59 -8.22 19.24
C ALA A 97 4.99 -7.41 18.08
N LEU A 98 5.38 -7.70 16.83
CA LEU A 98 4.87 -7.03 15.63
C LEU A 98 3.96 -7.96 14.83
N SER A 99 3.08 -7.38 14.01
CA SER A 99 2.31 -8.18 13.04
C SER A 99 3.27 -8.87 12.04
N PRO A 100 2.92 -10.06 11.51
CA PRO A 100 3.78 -10.76 10.56
C PRO A 100 4.17 -9.91 9.34
N ALA A 101 3.23 -9.12 8.83
CA ALA A 101 3.48 -8.19 7.73
C ALA A 101 4.52 -7.13 8.13
N LEU A 102 4.29 -6.40 9.22
CA LEU A 102 5.19 -5.33 9.65
C LEU A 102 6.59 -5.85 10.00
N TYR A 103 6.67 -7.01 10.63
CA TYR A 103 7.93 -7.68 10.91
C TYR A 103 8.69 -8.02 9.63
N GLN A 104 8.03 -8.68 8.66
CA GLN A 104 8.66 -9.04 7.37
C GLN A 104 9.04 -7.82 6.54
N TYR A 105 8.26 -6.73 6.61
CA TYR A 105 8.60 -5.48 5.93
C TYR A 105 9.91 -4.87 6.43
N LEU A 106 10.08 -4.83 7.76
CA LEU A 106 11.18 -4.11 8.39
C LEU A 106 12.46 -4.93 8.48
N LEU A 107 12.34 -6.23 8.74
CA LEU A 107 13.48 -7.12 8.99
C LEU A 107 13.71 -8.13 7.87
N GLY A 108 12.82 -8.18 6.88
CA GLY A 108 12.91 -9.11 5.77
C GLY A 108 12.58 -10.55 6.18
N ASN A 109 13.04 -11.49 5.35
CA ASN A 109 12.94 -12.92 5.58
C ASN A 109 14.35 -13.52 5.58
N ASP A 110 14.62 -14.43 6.52
CA ASP A 110 15.92 -15.10 6.67
C ASP A 110 16.29 -15.92 5.42
N ASN A 111 15.28 -16.45 4.71
CA ASN A 111 15.44 -17.27 3.52
C ASN A 111 14.99 -16.52 2.28
N GLN A 112 15.92 -15.82 1.64
CA GLN A 112 15.67 -15.15 0.36
C GLN A 112 16.06 -16.08 -0.80
N VAL A 113 15.13 -16.28 -1.74
CA VAL A 113 15.37 -17.04 -2.97
C VAL A 113 15.20 -16.11 -4.15
N MET A 114 16.29 -15.94 -4.93
CA MET A 114 16.23 -15.23 -6.20
C MET A 114 15.71 -16.18 -7.27
N LEU A 115 14.59 -15.83 -7.89
CA LEU A 115 14.07 -16.58 -9.03
C LEU A 115 14.77 -16.12 -10.31
N GLY A 116 15.33 -17.08 -11.04
CA GLY A 116 15.98 -16.85 -12.33
C GLY A 116 14.99 -16.81 -13.49
N SER A 117 15.44 -17.24 -14.67
CA SER A 117 14.55 -17.32 -15.84
C SER A 117 13.48 -18.39 -15.64
N ALA A 118 12.24 -18.09 -16.05
CA ALA A 118 11.17 -19.08 -16.06
C ALA A 118 11.44 -20.31 -16.93
N ARG A 119 12.38 -20.22 -17.89
CA ARG A 119 12.84 -21.38 -18.68
C ARG A 119 13.74 -22.33 -17.89
N GLU A 120 14.47 -21.80 -16.91
CA GLU A 120 15.47 -22.54 -16.15
C GLU A 120 14.87 -23.13 -14.86
N ASP A 121 13.83 -22.49 -14.31
CA ASP A 121 13.15 -22.93 -13.08
C ASP A 121 11.64 -23.12 -13.28
N VAL A 122 11.28 -23.94 -14.26
CA VAL A 122 9.87 -24.20 -14.64
C VAL A 122 9.04 -24.68 -13.43
N ASP A 123 9.62 -25.51 -12.57
CA ASP A 123 8.91 -26.09 -11.43
C ASP A 123 8.49 -25.05 -10.39
N SER A 124 9.36 -24.08 -10.07
CA SER A 124 9.00 -22.99 -9.15
C SER A 124 7.89 -22.12 -9.72
N TYR A 125 8.02 -21.69 -10.99
CA TYR A 125 6.98 -20.89 -11.64
C TYR A 125 5.66 -21.64 -11.75
N TYR A 126 5.68 -22.92 -12.13
CA TYR A 126 4.47 -23.75 -12.18
C TYR A 126 3.79 -23.84 -10.81
N LYS A 127 4.55 -24.04 -9.72
CA LYS A 127 3.99 -24.06 -8.36
C LYS A 127 3.36 -22.71 -7.96
N MET A 128 3.93 -21.61 -8.43
CA MET A 128 3.43 -20.25 -8.17
C MET A 128 2.20 -19.91 -9.02
N THR A 129 2.07 -20.51 -10.21
CA THR A 129 0.98 -20.18 -11.16
C THR A 129 -0.14 -21.20 -11.19
N ARG A 130 0.05 -22.42 -10.68
CA ARG A 130 -0.98 -23.48 -10.68
C ARG A 130 -2.18 -23.18 -9.78
N GLY A 131 -2.06 -22.22 -8.86
CA GLY A 131 -3.19 -21.76 -8.07
C GLY A 131 -4.13 -20.95 -8.95
N PHE A 132 -5.44 -21.14 -8.80
CA PHE A 132 -6.42 -20.23 -9.37
C PHE A 132 -6.89 -19.31 -8.26
N PHE A 133 -6.67 -18.01 -8.44
CA PHE A 133 -7.44 -17.01 -7.72
C PHE A 133 -8.92 -17.15 -8.11
N LYS A 134 -9.81 -16.94 -7.14
CA LYS A 134 -11.24 -17.27 -7.26
C LYS A 134 -12.01 -16.28 -8.13
N GLY A 135 -11.48 -15.08 -8.33
CA GLY A 135 -12.15 -14.01 -9.06
C GLY A 135 -11.19 -13.29 -10.00
N ARG A 136 -11.62 -13.12 -11.24
CA ARG A 136 -10.96 -12.27 -12.25
C ARG A 136 -11.82 -11.04 -12.47
N TRP A 137 -11.21 -9.88 -12.62
CA TRP A 137 -11.97 -8.67 -12.97
C TRP A 137 -12.64 -8.86 -14.34
N PRO A 138 -13.89 -8.39 -14.54
CA PRO A 138 -14.64 -8.58 -15.80
C PRO A 138 -14.12 -7.71 -16.97
N GLU A 139 -12.81 -7.78 -17.24
CA GLU A 139 -12.17 -7.25 -18.46
C GLU A 139 -12.22 -8.29 -19.60
N ASN A 140 -11.74 -7.91 -20.78
CA ASN A 140 -11.79 -8.74 -21.98
C ASN A 140 -11.26 -10.17 -21.71
N PRO A 141 -12.07 -11.23 -21.90
CA PRO A 141 -11.69 -12.62 -21.59
C PRO A 141 -10.53 -13.16 -22.41
N ASP A 142 -10.22 -12.58 -23.58
CA ASP A 142 -9.13 -13.03 -24.44
C ASP A 142 -7.74 -12.72 -23.87
N TYR A 143 -7.65 -11.78 -22.92
CA TYR A 143 -6.38 -11.31 -22.35
C TYR A 143 -6.24 -11.68 -20.88
N GLY A 144 -5.36 -12.63 -20.57
CA GLY A 144 -5.02 -12.98 -19.19
C GLY A 144 -3.88 -12.13 -18.60
N LEU A 145 -3.64 -12.33 -17.31
CA LEU A 145 -2.42 -11.87 -16.67
C LEU A 145 -1.19 -12.52 -17.32
N SER A 146 -0.11 -11.75 -17.46
CA SER A 146 1.21 -12.32 -17.80
C SER A 146 1.71 -13.24 -16.69
N LEU A 147 2.70 -14.09 -17.00
CA LEU A 147 3.26 -15.07 -16.05
C LEU A 147 3.58 -14.47 -14.67
N LEU A 148 4.33 -13.36 -14.64
CA LEU A 148 4.75 -12.73 -13.38
C LEU A 148 3.60 -12.04 -12.65
N GLN A 149 2.62 -11.51 -13.38
CA GLN A 149 1.41 -10.97 -12.75
C GLN A 149 0.58 -12.10 -12.12
N SER A 150 0.43 -13.24 -12.80
CA SER A 150 -0.23 -14.44 -12.24
C SER A 150 0.48 -14.94 -10.99
N CYS A 151 1.82 -14.99 -10.99
CA CYS A 151 2.59 -15.29 -9.78
C CYS A 151 2.27 -14.31 -8.65
N ALA A 152 2.30 -13.01 -8.94
CA ALA A 152 2.07 -11.99 -7.92
C ALA A 152 0.65 -12.05 -7.32
N VAL A 153 -0.39 -12.22 -8.15
CA VAL A 153 -1.77 -12.39 -7.67
C VAL A 153 -1.90 -13.65 -6.82
N ASN A 154 -1.40 -14.79 -7.29
CA ASN A 154 -1.45 -16.05 -6.54
C ASN A 154 -0.68 -16.03 -5.22
N LEU A 155 0.43 -15.30 -5.14
CA LEU A 155 1.13 -15.08 -3.87
C LEU A 155 0.29 -14.20 -2.94
N ALA A 156 -0.29 -13.13 -3.46
CA ALA A 156 -1.09 -12.18 -2.69
C ALA A 156 -2.40 -12.80 -2.12
N THR A 157 -2.94 -13.85 -2.75
CA THR A 157 -4.10 -14.57 -2.19
C THR A 157 -3.73 -15.35 -0.92
N LYS A 158 -2.50 -15.90 -0.85
CA LYS A 158 -1.96 -16.68 0.28
C LYS A 158 -1.40 -15.78 1.40
N LYS A 159 -2.25 -14.95 1.99
CA LYS A 159 -1.87 -13.90 2.96
C LYS A 159 -1.20 -14.39 4.26
N ILE A 160 -1.43 -15.64 4.67
CA ILE A 160 -0.77 -16.21 5.86
C ILE A 160 0.69 -16.53 5.53
N ASP A 161 0.93 -17.14 4.38
CA ASP A 161 2.28 -17.51 3.92
C ASP A 161 3.05 -16.28 3.42
N ASN A 162 2.34 -15.37 2.74
CA ASN A 162 2.87 -14.17 2.11
C ASN A 162 2.08 -12.94 2.62
N PRO A 163 2.32 -12.50 3.87
CA PRO A 163 1.63 -11.34 4.42
C PRO A 163 2.03 -10.02 3.74
N ILE A 164 3.14 -10.03 2.99
CA ILE A 164 3.56 -8.93 2.11
C ILE A 164 3.94 -9.49 0.75
N VAL A 165 3.45 -8.82 -0.30
CA VAL A 165 3.85 -9.06 -1.68
C VAL A 165 4.23 -7.72 -2.29
N ALA A 166 5.51 -7.56 -2.62
CA ALA A 166 6.01 -6.39 -3.33
C ALA A 166 6.00 -6.67 -4.84
N VAL A 167 5.44 -5.75 -5.62
CA VAL A 167 5.42 -5.84 -7.08
C VAL A 167 6.13 -4.63 -7.66
N ASN A 168 7.25 -4.89 -8.32
CA ASN A 168 7.97 -3.88 -9.09
C ASN A 168 7.62 -4.02 -10.57
N GLY A 169 7.37 -2.90 -11.23
CA GLY A 169 7.09 -2.90 -12.66
C GLY A 169 7.33 -1.52 -13.27
N PRO A 170 8.02 -1.43 -14.43
CA PRO A 170 8.12 -0.19 -15.19
C PRO A 170 6.76 0.49 -15.46
N PRO A 171 6.74 1.75 -15.90
CA PRO A 171 5.52 2.38 -16.41
C PRO A 171 4.87 1.52 -17.50
N GLY A 172 3.55 1.36 -17.47
CA GLY A 172 2.80 0.61 -18.49
C GLY A 172 2.73 -0.92 -18.29
N THR A 173 3.35 -1.51 -17.27
CA THR A 173 3.32 -2.99 -17.06
C THR A 173 2.06 -3.53 -16.38
N GLY A 174 0.92 -2.83 -16.50
CA GLY A 174 -0.38 -3.34 -16.01
C GLY A 174 -0.48 -3.54 -14.49
N LYS A 175 0.20 -2.73 -13.66
CA LYS A 175 0.07 -2.79 -12.19
C LYS A 175 -1.38 -2.62 -11.72
N THR A 176 -2.15 -1.76 -12.39
CA THR A 176 -3.59 -1.59 -12.12
C THR A 176 -4.38 -2.85 -12.48
N THR A 177 -4.07 -3.51 -13.60
CA THR A 177 -4.70 -4.78 -13.98
C THR A 177 -4.46 -5.86 -12.92
N LEU A 178 -3.23 -5.96 -12.42
CA LEU A 178 -2.90 -6.86 -11.31
C LEU A 178 -3.72 -6.54 -10.05
N LEU A 179 -3.83 -5.26 -9.68
CA LEU A 179 -4.62 -4.83 -8.52
C LEU A 179 -6.11 -5.21 -8.68
N LYS A 180 -6.68 -5.04 -9.88
CA LYS A 180 -8.08 -5.42 -10.18
C LYS A 180 -8.34 -6.90 -9.92
N ASP A 181 -7.44 -7.78 -10.34
CA ASP A 181 -7.60 -9.22 -10.10
C ASP A 181 -7.42 -9.61 -8.62
N VAL A 182 -6.53 -8.95 -7.88
CA VAL A 182 -6.46 -9.12 -6.42
C VAL A 182 -7.78 -8.71 -5.75
N ILE A 183 -8.36 -7.60 -6.18
CA ILE A 183 -9.66 -7.12 -5.67
C ILE A 183 -10.77 -8.10 -6.04
N ALA A 184 -10.82 -8.59 -7.28
CA ALA A 184 -11.82 -9.55 -7.73
C ALA A 184 -11.75 -10.86 -6.93
N ASP A 185 -10.55 -11.39 -6.68
CA ASP A 185 -10.34 -12.57 -5.85
C ASP A 185 -10.92 -12.41 -4.44
N ARG A 186 -10.63 -11.27 -3.80
CA ARG A 186 -11.15 -10.95 -2.46
C ARG A 186 -12.67 -10.79 -2.46
N PHE A 187 -13.21 -10.12 -3.46
CA PHE A 187 -14.66 -9.95 -3.62
C PHE A 187 -15.37 -11.30 -3.78
N VAL A 188 -14.88 -12.16 -4.68
CA VAL A 188 -15.48 -13.50 -4.91
C VAL A 188 -15.28 -14.41 -3.69
N THR A 189 -14.12 -14.35 -3.04
CA THR A 189 -13.86 -15.10 -1.80
C THR A 189 -14.85 -14.72 -0.70
N ARG A 190 -15.11 -13.42 -0.52
CA ARG A 190 -16.12 -12.92 0.42
C ARG A 190 -17.51 -13.45 0.08
N THR A 191 -17.91 -13.37 -1.19
CA THR A 191 -19.23 -13.83 -1.65
C THR A 191 -19.42 -15.31 -1.36
N ILE A 192 -18.44 -16.16 -1.66
CA ILE A 192 -18.52 -17.60 -1.36
C ILE A 192 -18.67 -17.84 0.15
N ARG A 193 -17.85 -17.17 0.98
CA ARG A 193 -17.94 -17.32 2.45
C ARG A 193 -19.29 -16.87 3.01
N LEU A 194 -19.86 -15.81 2.44
CA LEU A 194 -21.18 -15.31 2.84
C LEU A 194 -22.28 -16.28 2.43
N LEU A 195 -22.23 -16.85 1.22
CA LEU A 195 -23.17 -17.89 0.78
C LEU A 195 -23.09 -19.14 1.68
N ASP A 196 -21.91 -19.52 2.13
CA ASP A 196 -21.74 -20.64 3.08
C ASP A 196 -22.31 -20.33 4.48
N THR A 197 -22.45 -19.04 4.81
CA THR A 197 -23.01 -18.57 6.10
C THR A 197 -24.50 -18.23 5.99
N GLU A 198 -25.01 -18.11 4.77
CA GLU A 198 -26.41 -17.76 4.50
C GLU A 198 -27.34 -18.77 5.15
N SER A 199 -28.35 -18.24 5.86
CA SER A 199 -29.38 -19.05 6.50
C SER A 199 -30.73 -18.37 6.36
N SER A 200 -31.80 -19.09 6.66
CA SER A 200 -33.16 -18.54 6.66
C SER A 200 -33.43 -17.56 7.81
N GLU A 201 -32.47 -17.35 8.71
CA GLU A 201 -32.63 -16.41 9.82
C GLU A 201 -32.57 -14.96 9.33
N LYS A 202 -33.44 -14.11 9.86
CA LYS A 202 -33.62 -12.73 9.39
C LYS A 202 -32.36 -11.86 9.53
N ASP A 203 -31.48 -12.20 10.48
CA ASP A 203 -30.29 -11.41 10.83
C ASP A 203 -28.98 -12.20 10.64
N TRP A 204 -28.95 -13.21 9.76
CA TRP A 204 -27.75 -14.04 9.53
C TRP A 204 -26.50 -13.21 9.16
N LEU A 205 -26.68 -12.06 8.51
CA LEU A 205 -25.61 -11.11 8.18
C LEU A 205 -24.96 -10.46 9.41
N ALA A 206 -25.65 -10.41 10.55
CA ALA A 206 -25.12 -9.91 11.81
C ALA A 206 -24.40 -10.99 12.62
N SER A 207 -24.32 -12.22 12.12
CA SER A 207 -23.58 -13.30 12.79
C SER A 207 -22.07 -13.06 12.77
N ASP A 208 -21.37 -13.58 13.77
CA ASP A 208 -19.90 -13.51 13.85
C ASP A 208 -19.24 -14.10 12.60
N ARG A 209 -19.82 -15.16 12.02
CA ARG A 209 -19.32 -15.80 10.80
C ARG A 209 -19.42 -14.89 9.58
N ALA A 210 -20.55 -14.19 9.43
CA ALA A 210 -20.75 -13.25 8.33
C ALA A 210 -19.84 -12.02 8.49
N LEU A 211 -19.71 -11.51 9.71
CA LEU A 211 -18.80 -10.42 10.03
C LEU A 211 -17.34 -10.81 9.74
N GLU A 212 -16.91 -12.00 10.15
CA GLU A 212 -15.57 -12.52 9.87
C GLU A 212 -15.33 -12.64 8.35
N ALA A 213 -16.31 -13.15 7.59
CA ALA A 213 -16.22 -13.24 6.14
C ALA A 213 -16.04 -11.88 5.46
N VAL A 214 -16.72 -10.84 5.95
CA VAL A 214 -16.57 -9.46 5.46
C VAL A 214 -15.20 -8.90 5.83
N LEU A 215 -14.82 -8.96 7.11
CA LEU A 215 -13.56 -8.37 7.60
C LEU A 215 -12.33 -9.01 6.96
N ASP A 216 -12.33 -10.33 6.80
CA ASP A 216 -11.22 -11.09 6.24
C ASP A 216 -10.90 -10.74 4.77
N ALA A 217 -11.90 -10.23 4.06
CA ALA A 217 -11.83 -9.86 2.65
C ALA A 217 -11.95 -8.34 2.41
N SER A 218 -11.98 -7.53 3.46
CA SER A 218 -11.95 -6.07 3.37
C SER A 218 -10.64 -5.59 2.74
N ILE A 219 -10.74 -4.51 1.95
CA ILE A 219 -9.61 -3.96 1.20
C ILE A 219 -9.52 -2.47 1.51
N VAL A 220 -8.31 -2.02 1.81
CA VAL A 220 -7.95 -0.61 1.86
C VAL A 220 -6.89 -0.35 0.81
N VAL A 221 -7.14 0.60 -0.08
CA VAL A 221 -6.17 1.06 -1.07
C VAL A 221 -5.65 2.42 -0.64
N ALA A 222 -4.34 2.54 -0.50
CA ALA A 222 -3.67 3.77 -0.10
C ALA A 222 -2.54 4.11 -1.08
N SER A 223 -2.27 5.41 -1.24
CA SER A 223 -1.13 5.90 -2.01
C SER A 223 -0.63 7.22 -1.44
N SER A 224 0.67 7.47 -1.54
CA SER A 224 1.26 8.78 -1.27
C SER A 224 0.97 9.82 -2.37
N ASN A 225 0.32 9.40 -3.46
CA ASN A 225 -0.14 10.27 -4.53
C ASN A 225 -1.67 10.27 -4.60
N ASN A 226 -2.29 11.37 -4.13
CA ASN A 226 -3.74 11.52 -4.16
C ASN A 226 -4.35 11.31 -5.55
N LYS A 227 -3.64 11.68 -6.63
CA LYS A 227 -4.13 11.46 -8.00
C LYS A 227 -4.21 9.98 -8.36
N ALA A 228 -3.31 9.15 -7.82
CA ALA A 228 -3.37 7.71 -8.03
C ALA A 228 -4.59 7.09 -7.32
N VAL A 229 -4.91 7.55 -6.11
CA VAL A 229 -6.12 7.11 -5.38
C VAL A 229 -7.38 7.50 -6.16
N GLU A 230 -7.46 8.76 -6.60
CA GLU A 230 -8.59 9.28 -7.37
C GLU A 230 -8.80 8.48 -8.67
N ASN A 231 -7.71 8.21 -9.40
CA ASN A 231 -7.76 7.42 -10.63
C ASN A 231 -8.30 6.01 -10.38
N ILE A 232 -7.84 5.33 -9.31
CA ILE A 232 -8.33 3.98 -8.97
C ILE A 232 -9.80 4.04 -8.56
N SER A 233 -10.21 5.01 -7.73
CA SER A 233 -11.60 5.12 -7.27
C SER A 233 -12.58 5.43 -8.40
N MET A 234 -12.14 6.13 -9.46
CA MET A 234 -12.95 6.36 -10.66
C MET A 234 -12.92 5.17 -11.63
N GLU A 235 -11.77 4.51 -11.78
CA GLU A 235 -11.59 3.45 -12.77
C GLU A 235 -12.32 2.15 -12.40
N LEU A 236 -12.33 1.78 -11.11
CA LEU A 236 -12.94 0.54 -10.66
C LEU A 236 -14.47 0.47 -10.92
N PRO A 237 -15.30 1.45 -10.53
CA PRO A 237 -16.75 1.38 -10.77
C PRO A 237 -17.16 1.71 -12.21
N ALA A 238 -16.26 2.20 -13.08
CA ALA A 238 -16.62 2.65 -14.42
C ALA A 238 -17.13 1.51 -15.33
N LEU A 239 -18.37 1.64 -15.83
CA LEU A 239 -19.00 0.65 -16.73
C LEU A 239 -18.21 0.49 -18.04
N GLY A 240 -17.61 1.57 -18.54
CA GLY A 240 -16.77 1.56 -19.74
C GLY A 240 -15.49 0.72 -19.60
N LYS A 241 -15.10 0.35 -18.37
CA LYS A 241 -13.96 -0.53 -18.08
C LYS A 241 -14.34 -2.02 -17.98
N ILE A 242 -15.63 -2.32 -18.11
CA ILE A 242 -16.14 -3.69 -18.12
C ILE A 242 -16.35 -4.13 -19.57
N HIS A 243 -15.89 -5.35 -19.87
CA HIS A 243 -16.13 -5.97 -21.16
C HIS A 243 -17.62 -6.19 -21.41
N GLU A 244 -18.06 -5.98 -22.66
CA GLU A 244 -19.48 -5.98 -23.03
C GLU A 244 -20.21 -7.27 -22.67
N SER A 245 -19.52 -8.41 -22.76
CA SER A 245 -20.08 -9.73 -22.43
C SER A 245 -20.51 -9.88 -20.97
N TYR A 246 -20.06 -9.01 -20.07
CA TYR A 246 -20.37 -9.07 -18.64
C TYR A 246 -21.29 -7.94 -18.18
N ARG A 247 -21.60 -6.94 -19.03
CA ARG A 247 -22.30 -5.72 -18.60
C ARG A 247 -23.73 -5.96 -18.12
N ASP A 248 -24.36 -7.02 -18.61
CA ASP A 248 -25.72 -7.40 -18.22
C ASP A 248 -25.74 -8.28 -16.96
N ASP A 249 -24.62 -8.91 -16.62
CA ASP A 249 -24.49 -9.80 -15.46
C ASP A 249 -24.01 -9.09 -14.19
N ILE A 250 -23.63 -7.81 -14.30
CA ILE A 250 -23.13 -7.00 -13.19
C ILE A 250 -24.06 -5.83 -12.85
N GLY A 251 -24.19 -5.56 -11.56
CA GLY A 251 -25.10 -4.51 -11.10
C GLY A 251 -25.08 -4.28 -9.59
N TYR A 252 -23.90 -4.38 -8.97
CA TYR A 252 -23.77 -4.32 -7.51
C TYR A 252 -24.24 -2.97 -6.97
N PHE A 253 -25.42 -2.94 -6.34
CA PHE A 253 -26.11 -1.71 -5.92
C PHE A 253 -26.19 -0.63 -7.02
N ARG A 254 -26.39 -1.03 -8.28
CA ARG A 254 -26.40 -0.11 -9.43
C ARG A 254 -27.42 1.03 -9.33
N HIS A 255 -28.51 0.83 -8.60
CA HIS A 255 -29.50 1.88 -8.35
C HIS A 255 -28.99 3.02 -7.45
N GLN A 256 -27.85 2.83 -6.77
CA GLN A 256 -27.19 3.82 -5.91
C GLN A 256 -25.91 4.38 -6.54
N SER A 257 -25.49 3.89 -7.71
CA SER A 257 -24.28 4.34 -8.40
C SER A 257 -24.58 5.44 -9.43
N GLN A 258 -23.52 6.08 -9.94
CA GLN A 258 -23.65 7.04 -11.04
C GLN A 258 -24.05 6.32 -12.34
N SER A 259 -24.58 7.06 -13.32
CA SER A 259 -25.15 6.47 -14.55
C SER A 259 -24.11 5.78 -15.45
N ASP A 260 -22.84 6.17 -15.35
CA ASP A 260 -21.70 5.61 -16.08
C ASP A 260 -20.93 4.56 -15.28
N GLU A 261 -21.42 4.20 -14.09
CA GLU A 261 -20.86 3.16 -13.23
C GLU A 261 -21.66 1.85 -13.35
N TRP A 262 -20.98 0.72 -13.18
CA TRP A 262 -21.62 -0.60 -13.15
C TRP A 262 -22.18 -0.95 -11.77
N GLY A 263 -21.73 -0.26 -10.72
CA GLY A 263 -22.18 -0.47 -9.36
C GLY A 263 -21.38 0.33 -8.32
N MET A 264 -21.88 0.34 -7.09
CA MET A 264 -21.22 0.99 -5.96
C MET A 264 -20.08 0.12 -5.44
N PHE A 265 -18.84 0.41 -5.85
CA PHE A 265 -17.70 -0.46 -5.56
C PHE A 265 -16.59 0.19 -4.70
N CYS A 266 -16.47 1.52 -4.72
CA CYS A 266 -15.42 2.24 -3.99
C CYS A 266 -16.01 3.41 -3.20
N ALA A 267 -15.40 3.70 -2.06
CA ALA A 267 -15.64 4.89 -1.27
C ALA A 267 -14.31 5.52 -0.89
N VAL A 268 -14.20 6.85 -0.99
CA VAL A 268 -13.01 7.60 -0.57
C VAL A 268 -13.15 7.92 0.91
N LEU A 269 -12.18 7.48 1.72
CA LEU A 269 -12.08 7.86 3.13
C LEU A 269 -11.43 9.25 3.20
N TYR A 270 -12.10 10.19 3.86
CA TYR A 270 -11.62 11.55 4.10
C TYR A 270 -11.03 11.69 5.51
#